data_AF-A0A6I4VE34-F1
#
_entry.id   AF-A0A6I4VE34-F1
#
_cell.length_a   1.000
_cell.length_b   1.000
_cell.length_c   1.000
_cell.angle_alpha   90.00
_cell.angle_beta   90.00
_cell.angle_gamma   90.00
#
_symmetry.space_group_name_H-M   'P 1'
#
loop_
_entity.id
_entity.type
_entity.pdbx_description
1 polymer ?
#
loop_
_entity_poly.entity_id
_entity_poly.type
_entity_poly.pdbx_seq_one_letter_code
_entity_poly.pdbx_strand_id
1 'polypeptide(L)'
;MKNKKSKNKVLLEPFLSVKKNSGEVIQLHPNKNNTVQPVALMRLGLFVPTLKSTSRGKSGTMASTDATKELKNLSLVKAEGYEKITITGARLDMDNDFKTWAGIIQSFSRYPSKNNSVTLFFIDFVKMCGIPSANSSAALRKRLDASLRRIATNTLSFEGNGKAYYTHLVQSASYDREKDLVCIQADPKLFELYKFDHKVLLQLRAIARLKRKESAQALYTYLESLPNNPVPISLIRLRMRLNLGSKTTTQNHIVRRAMQQLKEIGYLEYSEVKRGRSVFFIIHSRTPKLDSISNIENSDLTEN
;
A
#
# COMPACT_ATOMS: atom_id res chain seq x y z
N MET A 1 -30.49 28.47 4.72
CA MET A 1 -29.11 28.02 4.45
C MET A 1 -28.75 26.84 5.37
N LYS A 2 -29.05 25.60 4.98
CA LYS A 2 -28.68 24.36 5.71
C LYS A 2 -28.17 23.33 4.69
N ASN A 3 -27.23 22.48 5.11
CA ASN A 3 -26.77 21.24 4.46
C ASN A 3 -25.81 21.29 3.23
N LYS A 4 -24.60 21.84 3.40
CA LYS A 4 -23.43 21.46 2.57
C LYS A 4 -22.34 20.64 3.31
N LYS A 5 -22.46 20.43 4.64
CA LYS A 5 -21.53 19.61 5.45
C LYS A 5 -21.79 18.09 5.43
N SER A 6 -22.89 17.62 4.82
CA SER A 6 -23.37 16.23 4.98
C SER A 6 -22.80 15.21 3.98
N LYS A 7 -22.45 15.59 2.73
CA LYS A 7 -22.04 14.60 1.71
C LYS A 7 -20.60 14.08 1.85
N ASN A 8 -19.67 14.87 2.40
CA ASN A 8 -18.26 14.44 2.55
C ASN A 8 -18.05 13.41 3.66
N LYS A 9 -18.88 13.40 4.72
CA LYS A 9 -18.75 12.44 5.83
C LYS A 9 -19.04 11.00 5.39
N VAL A 10 -20.03 10.80 4.51
CA VAL A 10 -20.51 9.46 4.11
C VAL A 10 -19.49 8.69 3.25
N LEU A 11 -18.72 9.40 2.42
CA LEU A 11 -17.64 8.80 1.63
C LEU A 11 -16.39 8.52 2.49
N LEU A 12 -16.13 9.34 3.52
CA LEU A 12 -14.92 9.31 4.33
C LEU A 12 -15.03 8.48 5.63
N GLU A 13 -16.24 8.28 6.16
CA GLU A 13 -16.48 7.48 7.38
C GLU A 13 -15.87 6.07 7.34
N PRO A 14 -15.94 5.34 6.21
CA PRO A 14 -15.23 4.09 6.09
C PRO A 14 -13.74 4.27 6.32
N PHE A 15 -13.10 5.28 5.73
CA PHE A 15 -11.65 5.53 5.83
C PHE A 15 -11.15 5.72 7.25
N LEU A 16 -12.00 6.27 8.11
CA LEU A 16 -11.59 6.74 9.43
C LEU A 16 -12.04 5.81 10.56
N SER A 17 -12.49 4.59 10.28
CA SER A 17 -12.92 3.67 11.35
C SER A 17 -12.59 2.19 11.06
N VAL A 18 -12.21 1.45 12.11
CA VAL A 18 -12.01 -0.02 12.09
C VAL A 18 -12.71 -0.64 13.29
N LYS A 19 -13.48 -1.71 13.05
CA LYS A 19 -13.97 -2.58 14.12
C LYS A 19 -12.91 -3.63 14.46
N LYS A 20 -12.43 -3.64 15.70
CA LYS A 20 -11.63 -4.75 16.24
C LYS A 20 -12.52 -5.98 16.44
N ASN A 21 -11.88 -7.15 16.57
CA ASN A 21 -12.56 -8.40 16.97
C ASN A 21 -13.26 -8.29 18.34
N SER A 22 -12.89 -7.30 19.17
CA SER A 22 -13.53 -6.97 20.44
C SER A 22 -14.83 -6.15 20.29
N GLY A 23 -15.24 -5.78 19.08
CA GLY A 23 -16.40 -4.90 18.83
C GLY A 23 -16.11 -3.40 18.96
N GLU A 24 -14.91 -3.03 19.43
CA GLU A 24 -14.47 -1.64 19.57
C GLU A 24 -14.25 -0.98 18.19
N VAL A 25 -14.88 0.18 17.97
CA VAL A 25 -14.67 1.02 16.78
C VAL A 25 -13.53 1.98 17.06
N ILE A 26 -12.36 1.76 16.46
CA ILE A 26 -11.24 2.70 16.52
C ILE A 26 -11.35 3.66 15.37
N GLN A 27 -11.33 4.96 15.66
CA GLN A 27 -11.14 5.94 14.60
C GLN A 27 -9.68 5.99 14.15
N LEU A 28 -9.45 5.74 12.86
CA LEU A 28 -8.15 5.93 12.23
C LEU A 28 -8.05 7.38 11.79
N HIS A 29 -7.05 8.10 12.29
CA HIS A 29 -6.75 9.46 11.87
C HIS A 29 -5.43 9.49 11.08
N PRO A 30 -5.49 9.43 9.73
CA PRO A 30 -4.33 9.67 8.89
C PRO A 30 -3.68 11.00 9.24
N ASN A 31 -2.39 10.98 9.56
CA ASN A 31 -1.61 12.17 9.84
C ASN A 31 -0.29 12.15 9.06
N LYS A 32 0.61 13.10 9.29
CA LYS A 32 1.87 13.19 8.51
C LYS A 32 2.74 11.94 8.66
N ASN A 33 2.53 11.13 9.69
CA ASN A 33 3.34 9.97 10.05
C ASN A 33 2.69 8.63 9.70
N ASN A 34 1.42 8.62 9.27
CA ASN A 34 0.71 7.39 8.97
C ASN A 34 -0.33 7.55 7.86
N THR A 35 -0.68 6.44 7.22
CA THR A 35 -1.69 6.39 6.16
C THR A 35 -2.60 5.18 6.36
N VAL A 36 -3.87 5.33 6.01
CA VAL A 36 -4.83 4.23 6.03
C VAL A 36 -4.72 3.48 4.72
N GLN A 37 -4.46 2.17 4.77
CA GLN A 37 -4.33 1.32 3.60
C GLN A 37 -5.33 0.16 3.65
N PRO A 38 -5.91 -0.23 2.49
CA PRO A 38 -6.77 -1.40 2.41
C PRO A 38 -5.89 -2.65 2.49
N VAL A 39 -6.16 -3.52 3.46
CA VAL A 39 -5.36 -4.70 3.75
C VAL A 39 -5.24 -5.63 2.53
N ALA A 40 -6.33 -5.83 1.77
CA ALA A 40 -6.35 -6.63 0.55
C ALA A 40 -5.23 -6.23 -0.43
N LEU A 41 -5.10 -4.94 -0.75
CA LEU A 41 -4.08 -4.48 -1.70
C LEU A 41 -2.65 -4.69 -1.16
N MET A 42 -2.46 -4.57 0.15
CA MET A 42 -1.15 -4.79 0.79
C MET A 42 -0.75 -6.27 0.78
N ARG A 43 -1.73 -7.19 0.75
CA ARG A 43 -1.50 -8.64 0.61
C ARG A 43 -1.22 -9.06 -0.84
N LEU A 44 -1.79 -8.37 -1.82
CA LEU A 44 -1.79 -8.78 -3.23
C LEU A 44 -0.45 -8.74 -3.98
N GLY A 45 0.65 -8.26 -3.38
CA GLY A 45 1.90 -8.14 -4.14
C GLY A 45 1.77 -7.18 -5.33
N LEU A 46 0.86 -6.20 -5.25
CA LEU A 46 0.60 -5.21 -6.29
C LEU A 46 1.76 -4.20 -6.38
N PHE A 47 2.21 -3.70 -5.22
CA PHE A 47 3.41 -2.87 -5.10
C PHE A 47 4.60 -3.74 -4.74
N VAL A 48 5.63 -3.72 -5.58
CA VAL A 48 6.72 -4.70 -5.58
C VAL A 48 8.08 -4.02 -5.69
N PRO A 49 9.16 -4.68 -5.25
CA PRO A 49 10.49 -4.10 -5.39
C PRO A 49 10.87 -3.94 -6.86
N THR A 50 11.51 -2.81 -7.16
CA THR A 50 12.10 -2.56 -8.47
C THR A 50 13.18 -3.59 -8.75
N LEU A 51 13.14 -4.21 -9.93
CA LEU A 51 14.23 -5.02 -10.45
C LEU A 51 15.38 -4.08 -10.86
N LYS A 52 16.22 -3.67 -9.91
CA LYS A 52 17.42 -2.89 -10.24
C LYS A 52 18.34 -3.75 -11.09
N SER A 53 18.66 -3.27 -12.29
CA SER A 53 19.72 -3.78 -13.16
C SER A 53 19.53 -5.21 -13.68
N THR A 54 18.76 -5.34 -14.77
CA THR A 54 19.32 -5.89 -16.01
C THR A 54 18.76 -5.03 -17.13
N SER A 55 19.49 -4.89 -18.24
CA SER A 55 19.08 -4.23 -19.49
C SER A 55 17.79 -4.80 -20.15
N ARG A 56 17.01 -5.58 -19.40
CA ARG A 56 15.75 -6.24 -19.77
C ARG A 56 14.56 -5.83 -18.90
N GLY A 57 14.69 -4.80 -18.07
CA GLY A 57 13.53 -4.14 -17.46
C GLY A 57 12.71 -3.45 -18.55
N LYS A 58 11.98 -4.22 -19.37
CA LYS A 58 11.13 -3.70 -20.44
C LYS A 58 10.08 -2.79 -19.81
N SER A 59 10.31 -1.49 -19.92
CA SER A 59 9.27 -0.48 -19.79
C SER A 59 8.08 -0.94 -20.65
N GLY A 60 6.91 -1.10 -20.03
CA GLY A 60 5.71 -1.61 -20.71
C GLY A 60 5.39 -3.10 -20.51
N THR A 61 6.08 -3.82 -19.63
CA THR A 61 5.61 -5.16 -19.22
C THR A 61 4.33 -5.05 -18.40
N MET A 62 3.22 -5.55 -18.96
CA MET A 62 1.97 -5.71 -18.23
C MET A 62 2.16 -6.83 -17.20
N ALA A 63 1.90 -6.49 -15.94
CA ALA A 63 1.81 -7.45 -14.86
C ALA A 63 0.34 -7.85 -14.69
N SER A 64 0.10 -9.13 -14.41
CA SER A 64 -1.20 -9.62 -13.97
C SER A 64 -1.05 -10.23 -12.58
N THR A 65 -1.98 -9.91 -11.69
CA THR A 65 -2.04 -10.38 -10.31
C THR A 65 -3.40 -11.03 -10.08
N ASP A 66 -3.40 -12.30 -9.67
CA ASP A 66 -4.63 -12.96 -9.20
C ASP A 66 -5.03 -12.34 -7.86
N ALA A 67 -6.19 -11.69 -7.85
CA ALA A 67 -6.75 -11.02 -6.70
C ALA A 67 -7.96 -11.73 -6.10
N THR A 68 -8.32 -12.90 -6.64
CA THR A 68 -9.54 -13.64 -6.29
C THR A 68 -9.63 -13.87 -4.78
N LYS A 69 -8.60 -14.42 -4.16
CA LYS A 69 -8.64 -14.76 -2.73
C LYS A 69 -8.79 -13.55 -1.81
N GLU A 70 -8.21 -12.42 -2.20
CA GLU A 70 -8.20 -11.19 -1.38
C GLU A 70 -9.47 -10.37 -1.59
N LEU A 71 -10.04 -10.40 -2.78
CA LEU A 71 -11.19 -9.57 -3.17
C LEU A 71 -12.51 -10.35 -3.19
N LYS A 72 -12.50 -11.68 -3.01
CA LYS A 72 -13.71 -12.54 -3.04
C LYS A 72 -14.84 -12.09 -2.12
N ASN A 73 -14.48 -11.38 -1.05
CA ASN A 73 -15.45 -11.05 -0.02
C ASN A 73 -16.18 -9.73 -0.28
N LEU A 74 -15.77 -8.96 -1.30
CA LEU A 74 -16.47 -7.73 -1.70
C LEU A 74 -17.95 -8.01 -2.00
N SER A 75 -18.82 -7.10 -1.58
CA SER A 75 -20.26 -7.12 -1.78
C SER A 75 -20.60 -7.21 -3.27
N LEU A 76 -19.89 -6.47 -4.13
CA LEU A 76 -20.04 -6.58 -5.59
C LEU A 76 -19.76 -8.01 -6.08
N VAL A 77 -18.72 -8.64 -5.56
CA VAL A 77 -18.32 -10.01 -5.94
C VAL A 77 -19.37 -11.02 -5.51
N LYS A 78 -19.85 -10.92 -4.27
CA LYS A 78 -20.87 -11.82 -3.73
C LYS A 78 -22.24 -11.63 -4.41
N ALA A 79 -22.63 -10.39 -4.67
CA ALA A 79 -23.93 -10.06 -5.24
C ALA A 79 -24.04 -10.51 -6.70
N GLU A 80 -22.99 -10.33 -7.50
CA GLU A 80 -22.98 -10.69 -8.92
C GLU A 80 -22.48 -12.13 -9.17
N GLY A 81 -21.86 -12.76 -8.16
CA GLY A 81 -21.29 -14.09 -8.26
C GLY A 81 -20.03 -14.15 -9.14
N TYR A 82 -19.13 -13.18 -8.99
CA TYR A 82 -17.84 -13.22 -9.67
C TYR A 82 -16.92 -14.27 -9.02
N GLU A 83 -16.25 -15.08 -9.84
CA GLU A 83 -15.43 -16.21 -9.38
C GLU A 83 -13.93 -15.96 -9.58
N LYS A 84 -13.58 -15.11 -10.54
CA LYS A 84 -12.20 -14.79 -10.91
C LYS A 84 -12.00 -13.30 -10.88
N ILE A 85 -10.98 -12.87 -10.12
CA ILE A 85 -10.65 -11.45 -9.97
C ILE A 85 -9.18 -11.27 -10.28
N THR A 86 -8.87 -10.38 -11.21
CA THR A 86 -7.48 -10.13 -11.63
C THR A 86 -7.19 -8.65 -11.69
N ILE A 87 -5.97 -8.24 -11.34
CA ILE A 87 -5.47 -6.87 -11.54
C ILE A 87 -4.42 -6.94 -12.63
N THR A 88 -4.66 -6.22 -13.73
CA THR A 88 -3.77 -6.21 -14.90
C THR A 88 -3.40 -4.78 -15.26
N GLY A 89 -2.10 -4.50 -15.42
CA GLY A 89 -1.63 -3.17 -15.75
C GLY A 89 -0.11 -3.02 -15.66
N ALA A 90 0.37 -1.78 -15.62
CA ALA A 90 1.78 -1.52 -15.38
C ALA A 90 2.20 -2.02 -14.00
N ARG A 91 3.36 -2.69 -13.93
CA ARG A 91 3.96 -3.09 -12.65
C ARG A 91 4.24 -1.86 -11.78
N LEU A 92 3.81 -1.90 -10.52
CA LEU A 92 3.91 -0.78 -9.59
C LEU A 92 5.06 -0.98 -8.60
N ASP A 93 5.97 0.00 -8.51
CA ASP A 93 7.13 -0.08 -7.61
C ASP A 93 6.83 0.41 -6.16
N MET A 94 7.69 0.04 -5.21
CA MET A 94 7.57 0.49 -3.82
C MET A 94 8.08 1.93 -3.62
N ASP A 95 9.05 2.36 -4.43
CA ASP A 95 9.77 3.62 -4.16
C ASP A 95 9.05 4.87 -4.70
N ASN A 96 8.22 4.74 -5.72
CA ASN A 96 7.48 5.82 -6.39
C ASN A 96 5.97 5.55 -6.39
N ASP A 97 5.54 4.40 -6.90
CA ASP A 97 4.13 4.13 -7.14
C ASP A 97 3.37 3.92 -5.83
N PHE A 98 3.94 3.16 -4.90
CA PHE A 98 3.35 3.00 -3.57
C PHE A 98 3.21 4.34 -2.82
N LYS A 99 4.22 5.23 -2.90
CA LYS A 99 4.16 6.56 -2.26
C LYS A 99 3.12 7.46 -2.92
N THR A 100 3.02 7.40 -4.24
CA THR A 100 1.98 8.10 -5.02
C THR A 100 0.60 7.59 -4.64
N TRP A 101 0.42 6.28 -4.55
CA TRP A 101 -0.82 5.65 -4.08
C TRP A 101 -1.19 6.10 -2.67
N ALA A 102 -0.25 6.04 -1.72
CA ALA A 102 -0.47 6.55 -0.37
C ALA A 102 -0.87 8.02 -0.37
N GLY A 103 -0.29 8.84 -1.25
CA GLY A 103 -0.66 10.24 -1.45
C GLY A 103 -2.05 10.43 -2.02
N ILE A 104 -2.49 9.60 -2.96
CA ILE A 104 -3.86 9.61 -3.49
C ILE A 104 -4.85 9.39 -2.33
N ILE A 105 -4.63 8.34 -1.53
CA ILE A 105 -5.51 8.02 -0.40
C ILE A 105 -5.49 9.13 0.66
N GLN A 106 -4.30 9.67 0.93
CA GLN A 106 -4.15 10.77 1.87
C GLN A 106 -4.85 12.06 1.40
N SER A 107 -4.87 12.31 0.08
CA SER A 107 -5.55 13.45 -0.54
C SER A 107 -7.07 13.34 -0.33
N PHE A 108 -7.66 12.17 -0.63
CA PHE A 108 -9.08 11.93 -0.37
C PHE A 108 -9.44 12.09 1.12
N SER A 109 -8.53 11.74 2.03
CA SER A 109 -8.77 11.88 3.47
C SER A 109 -8.70 13.33 3.99
N ARG A 110 -8.00 14.25 3.31
CA ARG A 110 -7.73 15.61 3.83
C ARG A 110 -8.36 16.73 3.03
N TYR A 111 -8.65 16.50 1.76
CA TYR A 111 -9.21 17.50 0.87
C TYR A 111 -10.68 17.22 0.60
N PRO A 112 -11.50 18.26 0.38
CA PRO A 112 -12.90 18.07 0.04
C PRO A 112 -13.02 17.33 -1.29
N SER A 113 -13.85 16.29 -1.32
CA SER A 113 -14.17 15.57 -2.56
C SER A 113 -15.43 16.14 -3.21
N LYS A 114 -15.45 16.19 -4.54
CA LYS A 114 -16.62 16.55 -5.36
C LYS A 114 -16.75 15.53 -6.47
N ASN A 115 -17.91 14.87 -6.59
CA ASN A 115 -18.16 13.83 -7.60
C ASN A 115 -17.10 12.71 -7.60
N ASN A 116 -16.69 12.27 -6.41
CA ASN A 116 -15.62 11.27 -6.21
C ASN A 116 -14.24 11.72 -6.72
N SER A 117 -14.07 13.02 -6.98
CA SER A 117 -12.80 13.62 -7.36
C SER A 117 -12.25 14.51 -6.25
N VAL A 118 -10.94 14.54 -6.13
CA VAL A 118 -10.18 15.47 -5.28
C VAL A 118 -9.30 16.32 -6.19
N THR A 119 -9.23 17.62 -5.91
CA THR A 119 -8.39 18.57 -6.63
C THR A 119 -7.56 19.35 -5.63
N LEU A 120 -6.24 19.42 -5.87
CA LEU A 120 -5.28 20.09 -4.99
C LEU A 120 -4.06 20.55 -5.80
N PHE A 121 -3.32 21.52 -5.27
CA PHE A 121 -2.06 21.96 -5.87
C PHE A 121 -1.04 20.81 -5.89
N PHE A 122 -0.18 20.78 -6.90
CA PHE A 122 0.86 19.75 -7.03
C PHE A 122 1.75 19.69 -5.78
N ILE A 123 2.14 20.85 -5.23
CA ILE A 123 2.99 20.91 -4.03
C ILE A 123 2.33 20.24 -2.82
N ASP A 124 1.01 20.34 -2.72
CA ASP A 124 0.25 19.70 -1.66
C ASP A 124 0.12 18.21 -1.89
N PHE A 125 -0.11 17.79 -3.14
CA PHE A 125 -0.07 16.39 -3.51
C PHE A 125 1.28 15.74 -3.18
N VAL A 126 2.41 16.42 -3.45
CA VAL A 126 3.75 15.98 -3.06
C VAL A 126 3.86 15.74 -1.55
N LYS A 127 3.31 16.65 -0.73
CA LYS A 127 3.26 16.47 0.74
C LYS A 127 2.40 15.27 1.12
N MET A 128 1.28 15.04 0.42
CA MET A 128 0.42 13.87 0.67
C MET A 128 1.15 12.55 0.35
N CYS A 129 2.02 12.54 -0.66
CA CYS A 129 2.90 11.41 -0.98
C CYS A 129 4.04 11.18 0.04
N GLY A 130 4.14 11.99 1.10
CA GLY A 130 5.20 11.89 2.12
C GLY A 130 6.58 12.30 1.62
N ILE A 131 6.65 13.12 0.57
CA ILE A 131 7.90 13.59 -0.03
C ILE A 131 8.18 15.00 0.52
N PRO A 132 9.39 15.27 1.09
CA PRO A 132 9.77 16.62 1.51
C PRO A 132 9.69 17.60 0.34
N SER A 133 8.93 18.68 0.50
CA SER A 133 8.53 19.58 -0.59
C SER A 133 9.55 20.66 -0.92
N ALA A 134 10.84 20.47 -0.58
CA ALA A 134 11.89 21.50 -0.61
C ALA A 134 12.34 21.97 -2.02
N ASN A 135 11.56 21.69 -3.05
CA ASN A 135 11.42 22.39 -4.34
C ASN A 135 10.83 21.39 -5.34
N SER A 136 9.63 21.64 -5.85
CA SER A 136 8.98 20.81 -6.87
C SER A 136 9.78 20.84 -8.17
N SER A 137 10.79 19.99 -8.29
CA SER A 137 11.63 19.94 -9.48
C SER A 137 10.86 19.38 -10.67
N ALA A 138 11.24 19.77 -11.89
CA ALA A 138 10.70 19.17 -13.12
C ALA A 138 10.84 17.63 -13.11
N ALA A 139 11.93 17.11 -12.54
CA ALA A 139 12.15 15.69 -12.35
C ALA A 139 11.11 15.04 -11.40
N LEU A 140 10.79 15.70 -10.28
CA LEU A 140 9.75 15.22 -9.35
C LEU A 140 8.38 15.21 -10.02
N ARG A 141 8.05 16.27 -10.76
CA ARG A 141 6.80 16.40 -11.53
C ARG A 141 6.66 15.25 -12.53
N LYS A 142 7.68 15.02 -13.36
CA LYS A 142 7.71 13.91 -14.33
C LYS A 142 7.59 12.54 -13.65
N ARG A 143 8.22 12.35 -12.49
CA ARG A 143 8.18 11.09 -11.73
C ARG A 143 6.80 10.79 -11.16
N LEU A 144 6.13 11.77 -10.56
CA LEU A 144 4.77 11.61 -10.03
C LEU A 144 3.74 11.45 -11.15
N ASP A 145 3.86 12.21 -12.24
CA ASP A 145 3.03 12.06 -13.44
C ASP A 145 3.12 10.64 -14.02
N ALA A 146 4.34 10.11 -14.16
CA ALA A 146 4.55 8.72 -14.60
C ALA A 146 3.92 7.69 -13.64
N SER A 147 3.94 7.97 -12.33
CA SER A 147 3.36 7.09 -11.31
C SER A 147 1.83 7.11 -11.34
N LEU A 148 1.23 8.30 -11.46
CA LEU A 148 -0.22 8.48 -11.65
C LEU A 148 -0.69 7.73 -12.91
N ARG A 149 0.03 7.86 -14.02
CA ARG A 149 -0.26 7.11 -15.25
C ARG A 149 -0.24 5.61 -15.03
N ARG A 150 0.82 5.05 -14.41
CA ARG A 150 0.91 3.60 -14.15
C ARG A 150 -0.24 3.10 -13.25
N ILE A 151 -0.57 3.85 -12.20
CA ILE A 151 -1.67 3.52 -11.29
C ILE A 151 -3.02 3.55 -12.03
N ALA A 152 -3.29 4.58 -12.82
CA ALA A 152 -4.53 4.71 -13.59
C ALA A 152 -4.70 3.59 -14.63
N THR A 153 -3.60 3.06 -15.17
CA THR A 153 -3.65 1.94 -16.14
C THR A 153 -3.86 0.55 -15.52
N ASN A 154 -3.95 0.43 -14.20
CA ASN A 154 -4.19 -0.86 -13.54
C ASN A 154 -5.69 -1.13 -13.47
N THR A 155 -6.13 -2.08 -14.28
CA THR A 155 -7.52 -2.51 -14.42
C THR A 155 -7.79 -3.72 -13.53
N LEU A 156 -8.87 -3.70 -12.75
CA LEU A 156 -9.41 -4.87 -12.09
C LEU A 156 -10.49 -5.49 -13.00
N SER A 157 -10.33 -6.76 -13.32
CA SER A 157 -11.33 -7.59 -14.00
C SER A 157 -12.03 -8.48 -12.98
N PHE A 158 -13.35 -8.51 -13.02
CA PHE A 158 -14.22 -9.39 -12.28
C PHE A 158 -15.00 -10.25 -13.28
N GLU A 159 -14.79 -11.56 -13.26
CA GLU A 159 -15.36 -12.52 -14.21
C GLU A 159 -16.10 -13.64 -13.44
N GLY A 160 -17.30 -13.99 -13.87
CA GLY A 160 -18.10 -15.09 -13.29
C GLY A 160 -19.55 -15.06 -13.76
N ASN A 161 -20.23 -16.20 -13.74
CA ASN A 161 -21.64 -16.33 -14.14
C ASN A 161 -21.99 -15.72 -15.52
N GLY A 162 -21.09 -15.85 -16.50
CA GLY A 162 -21.27 -15.27 -17.84
C GLY A 162 -21.21 -13.74 -17.90
N LYS A 163 -20.87 -13.08 -16.79
CA LYS A 163 -20.69 -11.62 -16.69
C LYS A 163 -19.21 -11.28 -16.54
N ALA A 164 -18.85 -10.14 -17.10
CA ALA A 164 -17.55 -9.52 -16.87
C ALA A 164 -17.75 -8.05 -16.49
N TYR A 165 -16.99 -7.58 -15.51
CA TYR A 165 -16.96 -6.19 -15.09
C TYR A 165 -15.52 -5.72 -14.96
N TYR A 166 -15.24 -4.56 -15.53
CA TYR A 166 -13.91 -3.96 -15.57
C TYR A 166 -13.93 -2.58 -14.92
N THR A 167 -12.95 -2.31 -14.07
CA THR A 167 -12.77 -1.05 -13.33
C THR A 167 -11.27 -0.77 -13.15
N HIS A 168 -10.88 0.38 -12.62
CA HIS A 168 -9.49 0.80 -12.44
C HIS A 168 -9.19 1.13 -10.99
N LEU A 169 -7.95 0.89 -10.53
CA LEU A 169 -7.49 1.32 -9.20
C LEU A 169 -7.78 2.80 -8.92
N VAL A 170 -7.68 3.62 -9.96
CA VAL A 170 -8.07 5.03 -9.99
C VAL A 170 -8.82 5.26 -11.30
N GLN A 171 -10.02 5.83 -11.23
CA GLN A 171 -10.85 6.06 -12.42
C GLN A 171 -10.19 7.02 -13.40
N SER A 172 -9.63 8.13 -12.89
CA SER A 172 -8.83 9.06 -13.69
C SER A 172 -7.86 9.86 -12.82
N ALA A 173 -6.74 10.26 -13.41
CA ALA A 173 -5.80 11.19 -12.80
C ALA A 173 -5.30 12.14 -13.88
N SER A 174 -5.34 13.44 -13.60
CA SER A 174 -4.82 14.48 -14.49
C SER A 174 -3.96 15.47 -13.72
N TYR A 175 -3.00 16.04 -14.44
CA TYR A 175 -2.12 17.08 -13.93
C TYR A 175 -2.11 18.25 -14.90
N ASP A 176 -2.76 19.35 -14.51
CA ASP A 176 -2.75 20.63 -15.21
C ASP A 176 -1.48 21.39 -14.82
N ARG A 177 -0.54 21.50 -15.77
CA ARG A 177 0.77 22.14 -15.55
C ARG A 177 0.69 23.66 -15.51
N GLU A 178 -0.31 24.25 -16.17
CA GLU A 178 -0.48 25.70 -16.21
C GLU A 178 -1.05 26.20 -14.88
N LYS A 179 -2.05 25.50 -14.35
CA LYS A 179 -2.67 25.84 -13.06
C LYS A 179 -1.99 25.20 -11.85
N ASP A 180 -1.03 24.33 -12.11
CA ASP A 180 -0.35 23.48 -11.14
C ASP A 180 -1.30 22.63 -10.27
N LEU A 181 -2.36 22.10 -10.88
CA LEU A 181 -3.42 21.34 -10.21
C LEU A 181 -3.37 19.87 -10.56
N VAL A 182 -3.41 19.02 -9.54
CA VAL A 182 -3.63 17.58 -9.67
C VAL A 182 -5.11 17.31 -9.40
N CYS A 183 -5.77 16.59 -10.31
CA CYS A 183 -7.14 16.13 -10.14
C CYS A 183 -7.14 14.60 -10.18
N ILE A 184 -7.72 13.96 -9.16
CA ILE A 184 -7.80 12.50 -9.08
C ILE A 184 -9.25 12.13 -8.85
N GLN A 185 -9.79 11.26 -9.70
CA GLN A 185 -11.11 10.67 -9.56
C GLN A 185 -10.97 9.21 -9.13
N ALA A 186 -11.58 8.87 -8.00
CA ALA A 186 -11.64 7.49 -7.53
C ALA A 186 -12.79 6.73 -8.21
N ASP A 187 -12.62 5.42 -8.34
CA ASP A 187 -13.74 4.55 -8.67
C ASP A 187 -14.58 4.28 -7.40
N PRO A 188 -15.86 4.69 -7.36
CA PRO A 188 -16.68 4.51 -6.18
C PRO A 188 -16.97 3.07 -5.79
N LYS A 189 -16.89 2.11 -6.71
CA LYS A 189 -17.02 0.68 -6.39
C LYS A 189 -15.76 0.14 -5.71
N LEU A 190 -14.58 0.69 -5.99
CA LEU A 190 -13.35 0.36 -5.26
C LEU A 190 -13.28 0.96 -3.86
N PHE A 191 -14.08 1.99 -3.54
CA PHE A 191 -14.21 2.42 -2.16
C PHE A 191 -14.74 1.33 -1.23
N GLU A 192 -15.34 0.27 -1.78
CA GLU A 192 -15.69 -0.91 -1.00
C GLU A 192 -14.47 -1.67 -0.44
N LEU A 193 -13.31 -1.63 -1.11
CA LEU A 193 -12.04 -2.12 -0.54
C LEU A 193 -11.70 -1.46 0.80
N TYR A 194 -12.16 -0.21 0.96
CA TYR A 194 -12.03 0.60 2.15
C TYR A 194 -13.26 0.52 3.06
N LYS A 195 -14.25 -0.33 2.79
CA LYS A 195 -15.39 -0.59 3.69
C LYS A 195 -15.33 -2.00 4.23
N PHE A 196 -14.86 -2.92 3.40
CA PHE A 196 -15.07 -4.35 3.55
C PHE A 196 -13.89 -5.06 4.21
N ASP A 197 -12.67 -4.84 3.73
CA ASP A 197 -11.49 -5.45 4.34
C ASP A 197 -11.01 -4.58 5.50
N HIS A 198 -10.41 -5.22 6.51
CA HIS A 198 -9.78 -4.49 7.60
C HIS A 198 -8.87 -3.40 7.02
N LYS A 199 -8.80 -2.25 7.66
CA LYS A 199 -7.76 -1.27 7.33
C LYS A 199 -6.60 -1.44 8.26
N VAL A 200 -5.42 -1.11 7.75
CA VAL A 200 -4.25 -0.91 8.59
C VAL A 200 -3.83 0.56 8.56
N LEU A 201 -3.43 1.05 9.73
CA LEU A 201 -2.76 2.32 9.88
C LEU A 201 -1.25 2.13 9.70
N LEU A 202 -0.81 2.25 8.45
CA LEU A 202 0.59 2.05 8.08
C LEU A 202 1.44 3.23 8.56
N GLN A 203 2.52 2.94 9.29
CA GLN A 203 3.46 3.96 9.78
C GLN A 203 4.49 4.31 8.72
N LEU A 204 4.46 5.54 8.24
CA LEU A 204 5.38 6.04 7.21
C LEU A 204 6.82 6.16 7.73
N ARG A 205 7.02 6.25 9.05
CA ARG A 205 8.35 6.26 9.68
C ARG A 205 9.15 4.99 9.37
N ALA A 206 8.51 3.83 9.37
CA ALA A 206 9.16 2.57 9.00
C ALA A 206 9.58 2.57 7.53
N ILE A 207 8.70 3.01 6.62
CA ILE A 207 9.02 3.17 5.19
C ILE A 207 10.21 4.12 4.99
N ALA A 208 10.27 5.21 5.75
CA ALA A 208 11.36 6.19 5.70
C ALA A 208 12.70 5.60 6.17
N ARG A 209 12.72 4.83 7.28
CA ARG A 209 13.93 4.11 7.75
C ARG A 209 14.39 3.01 6.79
N LEU A 210 13.49 2.50 5.95
CA LEU A 210 13.77 1.53 4.90
C LEU A 210 14.06 2.17 3.53
N LYS A 211 14.50 3.44 3.49
CA LYS A 211 14.82 4.15 2.24
C LYS A 211 15.73 3.29 1.33
N ARG A 212 15.32 3.10 0.07
CA ARG A 212 15.99 2.26 -0.94
C ARG A 212 16.04 0.75 -0.64
N LYS A 213 15.43 0.29 0.46
CA LYS A 213 15.28 -1.12 0.84
C LYS A 213 13.88 -1.62 0.43
N GLU A 214 13.56 -1.57 -0.87
CA GLU A 214 12.19 -1.82 -1.38
C GLU A 214 11.62 -3.20 -1.00
N SER A 215 12.43 -4.27 -0.98
CA SER A 215 11.98 -5.58 -0.51
C SER A 215 11.55 -5.56 0.96
N ALA A 216 12.28 -4.86 1.81
CA ALA A 216 11.90 -4.68 3.21
C ALA A 216 10.63 -3.82 3.32
N GLN A 217 10.49 -2.75 2.53
CA GLN A 217 9.27 -1.95 2.48
C GLN A 217 8.05 -2.80 2.05
N ALA A 218 8.20 -3.64 1.02
CA ALA A 218 7.13 -4.53 0.55
C ALA A 218 6.75 -5.55 1.64
N LEU A 219 7.72 -6.18 2.31
CA LEU A 219 7.44 -7.09 3.43
C LEU A 219 6.84 -6.37 4.64
N TYR A 220 7.25 -5.13 4.94
CA TYR A 220 6.65 -4.32 5.99
C TYR A 220 5.15 -4.09 5.74
N THR A 221 4.79 -3.61 4.55
CA THR A 221 3.36 -3.40 4.21
C THR A 221 2.54 -4.69 4.29
N TYR A 222 3.14 -5.81 3.88
CA TYR A 222 2.51 -7.12 3.98
C TYR A 222 2.33 -7.55 5.43
N LEU A 223 3.35 -7.43 6.26
CA LEU A 223 3.26 -7.80 7.67
C LEU A 223 2.22 -6.95 8.37
N GLU A 224 2.20 -5.63 8.17
CA GLU A 224 1.18 -4.74 8.72
C GLU A 224 -0.26 -5.14 8.30
N SER A 225 -0.42 -5.78 7.15
CA SER A 225 -1.71 -6.27 6.67
C SER A 225 -2.17 -7.60 7.32
N LEU A 226 -1.31 -8.23 8.13
CA LEU A 226 -1.62 -9.47 8.85
C LEU A 226 -2.09 -9.20 10.30
N PRO A 227 -2.87 -10.12 10.90
CA PRO A 227 -3.22 -10.07 12.32
C PRO A 227 -2.01 -9.89 13.24
N ASN A 228 -2.23 -9.36 14.45
CA ASN A 228 -1.16 -9.10 15.44
C ASN A 228 -0.27 -10.30 15.74
N ASN A 229 -0.88 -11.49 15.84
CA ASN A 229 -0.18 -12.75 15.99
C ASN A 229 -0.48 -13.64 14.78
N PRO A 230 0.24 -13.44 13.66
CA PRO A 230 0.01 -14.24 12.47
C PRO A 230 0.54 -15.66 12.67
N VAL A 231 -0.12 -16.63 12.03
CA VAL A 231 0.44 -17.99 11.91
C VAL A 231 1.82 -17.94 11.24
N PRO A 232 2.71 -18.93 11.47
CA PRO A 232 4.03 -18.97 10.87
C PRO A 232 3.99 -18.74 9.36
N ILE A 233 4.74 -17.74 8.90
CA ILE A 233 4.69 -17.29 7.50
C ILE A 233 5.73 -18.07 6.71
N SER A 234 5.30 -18.82 5.70
CA SER A 234 6.25 -19.57 4.88
C SER A 234 7.13 -18.65 4.04
N LEU A 235 8.38 -19.07 3.82
CA LEU A 235 9.30 -18.41 2.89
C LEU A 235 8.69 -18.28 1.49
N ILE A 236 7.91 -19.29 1.07
CA ILE A 236 7.15 -19.27 -0.19
C ILE A 236 6.20 -18.07 -0.23
N ARG A 237 5.45 -17.82 0.84
CA ARG A 237 4.48 -16.74 0.91
C ARG A 237 5.15 -15.36 0.85
N LEU A 238 6.28 -15.20 1.54
CA LEU A 238 7.09 -13.97 1.46
C LEU A 238 7.67 -13.76 0.05
N ARG A 239 8.13 -14.82 -0.63
CA ARG A 239 8.55 -14.72 -2.04
C ARG A 239 7.41 -14.28 -2.96
N MET A 240 6.23 -14.91 -2.84
CA MET A 240 5.05 -14.54 -3.62
C MET A 240 4.69 -13.07 -3.41
N ARG A 241 4.78 -12.58 -2.17
CA ARG A 241 4.55 -11.17 -1.86
C ARG A 241 5.55 -10.23 -2.56
N LEU A 242 6.83 -10.60 -2.65
CA LEU A 242 7.83 -9.80 -3.35
C LEU A 242 7.70 -9.89 -4.88
N ASN A 243 7.12 -10.98 -5.39
CA ASN A 243 6.84 -11.21 -6.82
C ASN A 243 8.05 -10.88 -7.72
N LEU A 244 9.23 -11.38 -7.36
CA LEU A 244 10.48 -11.11 -8.06
C LEU A 244 10.66 -12.11 -9.21
N GLY A 245 11.20 -11.65 -10.34
CA GLY A 245 11.51 -12.51 -11.49
C GLY A 245 12.85 -13.28 -11.39
N SER A 246 13.56 -13.18 -10.27
CA SER A 246 14.87 -13.84 -10.08
C SER A 246 14.72 -15.32 -9.71
N LYS A 247 15.82 -16.08 -9.74
CA LYS A 247 15.81 -17.50 -9.33
C LYS A 247 15.39 -17.65 -7.86
N THR A 248 14.73 -18.76 -7.52
CA THR A 248 14.22 -19.05 -6.18
C THR A 248 15.28 -18.91 -5.08
N THR A 249 16.52 -19.33 -5.33
CA THR A 249 17.64 -19.18 -4.40
C THR A 249 17.92 -17.71 -4.10
N THR A 250 18.05 -16.88 -5.13
CA THR A 250 18.20 -15.43 -5.02
C THR A 250 17.02 -14.80 -4.28
N GLN A 251 15.78 -15.19 -4.59
CA GLN A 251 14.60 -14.70 -3.89
C GLN A 251 14.64 -15.06 -2.40
N ASN A 252 15.08 -16.27 -2.03
CA ASN A 252 15.23 -16.67 -0.63
C ASN A 252 16.21 -15.76 0.11
N HIS A 253 17.35 -15.45 -0.49
CA HIS A 253 18.33 -14.52 0.07
C HIS A 253 17.74 -13.11 0.23
N ILE A 254 17.00 -12.62 -0.77
CA ILE A 254 16.35 -11.31 -0.71
C ILE A 254 15.31 -11.25 0.41
N VAL A 255 14.49 -12.30 0.57
CA VAL A 255 13.52 -12.38 1.67
C VAL A 255 14.22 -12.33 3.03
N ARG A 256 15.24 -13.16 3.25
CA ARG A 256 15.97 -13.17 4.53
C ARG A 256 16.61 -11.83 4.83
N ARG A 257 17.26 -11.22 3.83
CA ARG A 257 17.83 -9.88 3.95
C ARG A 257 16.77 -8.84 4.30
N ALA A 258 15.61 -8.89 3.66
CA ALA A 258 14.51 -7.97 3.93
C ALA A 258 13.94 -8.15 5.35
N MET A 259 13.77 -9.39 5.82
CA MET A 259 13.36 -9.69 7.20
C MET A 259 14.40 -9.18 8.21
N GLN A 260 15.69 -9.40 7.95
CA GLN A 260 16.78 -8.90 8.78
C GLN A 260 16.78 -7.37 8.84
N GLN A 261 16.62 -6.69 7.70
CA GLN A 261 16.54 -5.23 7.64
C GLN A 261 15.37 -4.66 8.43
N LEU A 262 14.26 -5.40 8.51
CA LEU A 262 13.11 -5.03 9.32
C LEU A 262 13.39 -5.22 10.82
N LYS A 263 14.12 -6.28 11.20
CA LYS A 263 14.62 -6.45 12.57
C LYS A 263 15.62 -5.36 12.97
N GLU A 264 16.58 -5.04 12.10
CA GLU A 264 17.59 -3.98 12.31
C GLU A 264 16.97 -2.61 12.62
N ILE A 265 15.86 -2.25 11.96
CA ILE A 265 15.18 -0.97 12.23
C ILE A 265 14.27 -1.02 13.47
N GLY A 266 14.27 -2.13 14.21
CA GLY A 266 13.44 -2.38 15.39
C GLY A 266 11.96 -2.60 15.08
N TYR A 267 11.61 -2.98 13.84
CA TYR A 267 10.21 -3.18 13.48
C TYR A 267 9.65 -4.52 13.97
N LEU A 268 10.42 -5.60 13.95
CA LEU A 268 9.94 -6.90 14.42
C LEU A 268 11.04 -7.72 15.08
N GLU A 269 10.60 -8.65 15.93
CA GLU A 269 11.39 -9.82 16.32
C GLU A 269 10.80 -11.08 15.68
N TYR A 270 11.68 -11.98 15.23
CA TYR A 270 11.27 -13.22 14.58
C TYR A 270 12.28 -14.36 14.78
N SER A 271 11.81 -15.59 14.57
CA SER A 271 12.66 -16.76 14.40
C SER A 271 12.42 -17.40 13.02
N GLU A 272 13.49 -17.86 12.39
CA GLU A 272 13.42 -18.71 11.20
C GLU A 272 13.50 -20.18 11.61
N VAL A 273 12.48 -20.96 11.26
CA VAL A 273 12.41 -22.39 11.58
C VAL A 273 12.25 -23.21 10.30
N LYS A 274 12.91 -24.37 10.26
CA LYS A 274 12.74 -25.35 9.19
C LYS A 274 11.80 -26.46 9.66
N ARG A 275 10.73 -26.70 8.91
CA ARG A 275 9.80 -27.83 9.13
C ARG A 275 9.78 -28.67 7.85
N GLY A 276 10.43 -29.84 7.91
CA GLY A 276 10.67 -30.68 6.74
C GLY A 276 11.49 -29.95 5.67
N ARG A 277 10.96 -29.85 4.45
CA ARG A 277 11.59 -29.14 3.32
C ARG A 277 11.25 -27.64 3.25
N SER A 278 10.40 -27.16 4.16
CA SER A 278 9.87 -25.80 4.14
C SER A 278 10.44 -24.94 5.26
N VAL A 279 10.66 -23.67 4.96
CA VAL A 279 11.14 -22.65 5.90
C VAL A 279 9.98 -21.73 6.27
N PHE A 280 9.87 -21.41 7.55
CA PHE A 280 8.85 -20.53 8.11
C PHE A 280 9.48 -19.45 8.99
N PHE A 281 8.86 -18.28 9.01
CA PHE A 281 9.18 -17.17 9.89
C PHE A 281 8.07 -17.06 10.94
N ILE A 282 8.44 -17.19 12.21
CA ILE A 282 7.56 -16.98 13.36
C ILE A 282 7.78 -15.55 13.82
N ILE A 283 6.74 -14.73 13.77
CA ILE A 283 6.80 -13.33 14.20
C ILE A 283 6.45 -13.28 15.68
N HIS A 284 7.39 -12.85 16.51
CA HIS A 284 7.20 -12.78 17.97
C HIS A 284 6.58 -11.46 18.39
N SER A 285 7.01 -10.36 17.76
CA SER A 285 6.50 -9.02 18.05
C SER A 285 6.65 -8.11 16.84
N ARG A 286 5.84 -7.05 16.79
CA ARG A 286 5.93 -5.97 15.80
C ARG A 286 5.77 -4.63 16.50
N THR A 287 6.60 -3.66 16.14
CA THR A 287 6.64 -2.31 16.70
C THR A 287 6.51 -1.28 15.58
N PRO A 288 5.31 -1.07 15.00
CA PRO A 288 5.13 -0.25 13.80
C PRO A 288 5.62 1.20 13.95
N LYS A 289 5.51 1.78 15.14
CA LYS A 289 5.94 3.15 15.45
C LYS A 289 7.46 3.29 15.67
N LEU A 290 8.12 2.15 15.93
CA LEU A 290 9.55 2.05 16.20
C LEU A 290 10.03 2.89 17.40
N ASP A 291 9.19 2.98 18.42
CA ASP A 291 9.43 3.78 19.64
C ASP A 291 10.36 3.07 20.64
N SER A 292 10.61 1.77 20.48
CA SER A 292 11.53 1.01 21.33
C SER A 292 12.99 1.44 21.18
N ILE A 293 13.38 2.03 20.04
CA ILE A 293 14.75 2.49 19.78
C ILE A 293 15.02 3.85 20.44
N SER A 294 14.02 4.73 20.53
CA SER A 294 14.18 6.06 21.14
C SER A 294 14.47 6.03 22.64
N ASN A 295 14.15 4.93 23.32
CA ASN A 295 14.46 4.76 24.74
C ASN A 295 15.89 4.26 24.98
N ILE A 296 16.54 3.67 23.98
CA ILE A 296 17.92 3.17 24.07
C ILE A 296 18.91 4.27 23.69
N GLU A 297 18.60 5.08 22.66
CA GLU A 297 19.45 6.23 22.29
C GLU A 297 19.48 7.33 23.36
N ASN A 298 18.46 7.43 24.22
CA ASN A 298 18.42 8.39 25.32
C ASN A 298 19.07 7.87 26.62
N SER A 299 19.21 6.55 26.81
CA SER A 299 19.92 6.01 27.98
C SER A 299 21.45 6.15 27.83
N ASP A 300 21.95 6.10 26.60
CA ASP A 300 23.38 6.22 26.29
C ASP A 300 23.88 7.68 26.33
N LEU A 301 22.97 8.66 26.45
CA LEU A 301 23.29 10.09 26.61
C LEU A 301 23.23 10.57 28.07
N THR A 302 22.83 9.69 29.00
CA THR A 302 22.79 9.98 30.44
C THR A 302 23.92 9.34 31.23
N GLU A 303 24.80 8.57 30.58
CA GLU A 303 26.04 8.07 31.14
C GLU A 303 27.24 8.64 30.36
N ASN A 304 27.52 9.93 30.57
CA ASN A 304 28.84 10.55 30.45
C ASN A 304 28.84 11.89 31.20
#